data_AF-A0A173XWJ2-F1
#
_entry.id   AF-A0A173XWJ2-F1
#
_cell.length_a   1.000
_cell.length_b   1.000
_cell.length_c   1.000
_cell.angle_alpha   90.00
_cell.angle_beta   90.00
_cell.angle_gamma   90.00
#
_symmetry.space_group_name_H-M   'P 1'
#
loop_
_entity.id
_entity.type
_entity.pdbx_description
1 polymer ?
#
loop_
_entity_poly.entity_id
_entity_poly.type
_entity_poly.pdbx_seq_one_letter_code
_entity_poly.pdbx_strand_id
1 'polypeptide(L)'
;MQETTDKSNRLKNSLPEDNLVKQENIKIHGIGLDKAGRCTHYHTQLDIAALLCAKCRKYYACYSCHDELEDHSFVATTPEEAYPVLCGNCGRKLTLQEYKKGSCPYCHAGFNPKCSLHENIYFCCTM
;
A
#
# COMPACT_ATOMS: atom_id res chain seq x y z
N MET A 1 -14.53 33.44 -63.00
CA MET A 1 -13.44 32.63 -63.60
C MET A 1 -12.24 32.73 -62.69
N GLN A 2 -11.60 31.57 -62.45
CA GLN A 2 -10.41 31.32 -61.59
C GLN A 2 -10.73 31.38 -60.08
N GLU A 3 -11.06 30.28 -59.39
CA GLU A 3 -10.24 29.12 -58.99
C GLU A 3 -8.91 29.51 -58.32
N THR A 4 -8.80 29.25 -57.01
CA THR A 4 -7.98 28.14 -56.50
C THR A 4 -8.36 27.86 -55.03
N THR A 5 -8.42 26.57 -54.74
CA THR A 5 -8.74 25.93 -53.47
C THR A 5 -7.61 26.05 -52.44
N ASP A 6 -7.96 26.15 -51.16
CA ASP A 6 -7.11 25.61 -50.10
C ASP A 6 -7.92 24.78 -49.09
N LYS A 7 -7.67 23.47 -49.17
CA LYS A 7 -8.07 22.48 -48.18
C LYS A 7 -6.92 22.35 -47.19
N SER A 8 -7.17 22.54 -45.91
CA SER A 8 -6.38 21.82 -44.90
C SER A 8 -7.23 21.46 -43.69
N ASN A 9 -7.41 20.14 -43.58
CA ASN A 9 -7.99 19.41 -42.49
C ASN A 9 -6.84 18.78 -41.69
N ARG A 10 -7.04 18.69 -40.37
CA ARG A 10 -6.47 17.67 -39.45
C ARG A 10 -5.05 17.94 -38.92
N LEU A 11 -4.96 18.18 -37.61
CA LEU A 11 -4.68 17.10 -36.66
C LEU A 11 -5.03 17.53 -35.23
N LYS A 12 -5.93 16.74 -34.61
CA LYS A 12 -6.17 16.69 -33.18
C LYS A 12 -4.96 16.02 -32.54
N ASN A 13 -4.37 16.61 -31.51
CA ASN A 13 -3.66 15.85 -30.48
C ASN A 13 -4.24 16.27 -29.14
N SER A 14 -5.40 15.68 -28.84
CA SER A 14 -5.89 15.46 -27.48
C SER A 14 -4.80 14.75 -26.69
N LEU A 15 -4.38 15.35 -25.58
CA LEU A 15 -3.54 14.70 -24.58
C LEU A 15 -4.17 13.35 -24.20
N PRO A 16 -3.40 12.26 -24.10
CA PRO A 16 -3.96 10.99 -23.68
C PRO A 16 -4.50 11.13 -22.26
N GLU A 17 -5.77 10.76 -22.09
CA GLU A 17 -6.42 10.58 -20.80
C GLU A 17 -5.72 9.43 -20.07
N ASP A 18 -4.60 9.72 -19.41
CA ASP A 18 -4.05 8.79 -18.43
C ASP A 18 -5.08 8.63 -17.32
N ASN A 19 -5.58 7.40 -17.20
CA ASN A 19 -6.37 6.89 -16.10
C ASN A 19 -5.57 7.10 -14.80
N LEU A 20 -5.63 8.30 -14.24
CA LEU A 20 -5.19 8.61 -12.89
C LEU A 20 -6.13 7.88 -11.95
N VAL A 21 -5.81 6.61 -11.68
CA VAL A 21 -6.34 5.87 -10.54
C VAL A 21 -6.11 6.76 -9.33
N LYS A 22 -7.15 7.47 -8.88
CA LYS A 22 -7.12 8.34 -7.70
C LYS A 22 -6.50 7.51 -6.57
N GLN A 23 -5.28 7.83 -6.17
CA GLN A 23 -4.68 7.26 -4.97
C GLN A 23 -5.56 7.68 -3.81
N GLU A 24 -6.35 6.74 -3.29
CA GLU A 24 -6.99 6.94 -1.99
C GLU A 24 -5.89 7.12 -0.96
N ASN A 25 -5.92 8.25 -0.25
CA ASN A 25 -4.94 8.57 0.77
C ASN A 25 -5.23 7.77 2.05
N ILE A 26 -4.93 6.47 2.00
CA ILE A 26 -5.15 5.53 3.10
C ILE A 26 -4.20 5.88 4.24
N LYS A 27 -4.76 6.08 5.43
CA LYS A 27 -4.01 6.46 6.62
C LYS A 27 -3.29 5.25 7.24
N ILE A 28 -2.00 5.43 7.54
CA ILE A 28 -1.22 4.52 8.39
C ILE A 28 -1.25 5.07 9.82
N HIS A 29 -1.53 4.19 10.77
CA HIS A 29 -1.52 4.49 12.20
C HIS A 29 -0.22 4.00 12.84
N GLY A 30 0.29 4.76 13.81
CA GLY A 30 1.48 4.40 14.56
C GLY A 30 2.14 5.58 15.23
N ILE A 31 3.25 5.32 15.91
CA ILE A 31 3.92 6.26 16.79
C ILE A 31 5.22 6.72 16.14
N GLY A 32 5.43 8.04 16.13
CA GLY A 32 6.59 8.67 15.50
C GLY A 32 6.74 8.32 14.02
N LEU A 33 5.61 8.27 13.29
CA LEU A 33 5.62 7.91 11.88
C LEU A 33 6.40 8.90 11.03
N ASP A 34 7.20 8.37 10.12
CA ASP A 34 7.75 9.14 9.02
C ASP A 34 6.87 9.07 7.76
N LYS A 35 7.33 9.69 6.67
CA LYS A 35 6.59 9.74 5.39
C LYS A 35 6.34 8.37 4.76
N ALA A 36 7.16 7.36 5.09
CA ALA A 36 7.04 6.02 4.55
C ALA A 36 6.28 5.07 5.51
N GLY A 37 5.75 5.59 6.63
CA GLY A 37 5.00 4.81 7.61
C GLY A 37 5.88 4.02 8.58
N ARG A 38 7.17 4.33 8.71
CA ARG A 38 8.08 3.70 9.68
C ARG A 38 7.85 4.28 11.06
N CYS A 39 7.77 3.44 12.08
CA CYS A 39 7.48 3.86 13.46
C CYS A 39 8.72 3.84 14.34
N THR A 40 8.59 4.25 15.60
CA THR A 40 9.67 4.20 16.60
C THR A 40 10.08 2.78 16.99
N HIS A 41 9.17 1.80 16.87
CA HIS A 41 9.45 0.39 17.18
C HIS A 41 10.33 -0.27 16.11
N TYR A 42 10.02 -0.02 14.83
CA TYR A 42 10.74 -0.57 13.68
C TYR A 42 11.00 0.54 12.66
N HIS A 43 12.29 0.89 12.47
CA HIS A 43 12.70 2.09 11.74
C HIS A 43 13.87 1.87 10.76
N THR A 44 14.02 0.67 10.22
CA THR A 44 14.93 0.43 9.09
C THR A 44 14.33 0.95 7.80
N GLN A 45 15.13 1.05 6.73
CA GLN A 45 14.64 1.43 5.40
C GLN A 45 13.60 0.46 4.82
N LEU A 46 13.51 -0.76 5.36
CA LEU A 46 12.62 -1.82 4.87
C LEU A 46 11.31 -1.93 5.68
N ASP A 47 11.16 -1.17 6.77
CA ASP A 47 9.98 -1.19 7.67
C ASP A 47 8.81 -0.35 7.13
N ILE A 48 8.54 -0.49 5.84
CA ILE A 48 7.57 0.31 5.09
C ILE A 48 6.26 -0.44 4.80
N ALA A 49 6.05 -1.61 5.41
CA ALA A 49 4.81 -2.36 5.29
C ALA A 49 3.88 -1.99 6.46
N ALA A 50 2.67 -1.55 6.15
CA ALA A 50 1.62 -1.37 7.15
C ALA A 50 0.59 -2.51 7.06
N LEU A 51 0.14 -3.00 8.21
CA LEU A 51 -0.65 -4.21 8.34
C LEU A 51 -2.07 -3.87 8.78
N LEU A 52 -3.04 -4.50 8.12
CA LEU A 52 -4.45 -4.35 8.45
C LEU A 52 -4.78 -5.21 9.68
N CYS A 53 -5.36 -4.60 10.71
CA CYS A 53 -5.96 -5.37 11.80
C CYS A 53 -7.36 -5.82 11.40
N ALA A 54 -7.66 -7.12 11.56
CA ALA A 54 -8.94 -7.69 11.16
C ALA A 54 -10.12 -7.15 11.98
N LYS A 55 -9.90 -6.80 13.26
CA LYS A 55 -10.95 -6.31 14.16
C LYS A 55 -11.32 -4.85 13.91
N CYS A 56 -10.34 -3.93 13.92
CA CYS A 56 -10.61 -2.49 13.80
C CYS A 56 -10.50 -1.93 12.37
N ARG A 57 -10.07 -2.75 11.40
CA ARG A 57 -10.01 -2.42 9.96
C ARG A 57 -9.16 -1.19 9.62
N LYS A 58 -8.15 -0.90 10.45
CA LYS A 58 -7.15 0.16 10.23
C LYS A 58 -5.79 -0.45 9.91
N TYR A 59 -4.98 0.27 9.12
CA TYR A 59 -3.59 -0.11 8.84
C TYR A 59 -2.65 0.48 9.89
N TYR A 60 -1.76 -0.34 10.43
CA TYR A 60 -0.74 0.08 11.40
C TYR A 60 0.66 -0.19 10.89
N ALA A 61 1.60 0.68 11.24
CA ALA A 61 3.02 0.49 10.94
C ALA A 61 3.58 -0.82 11.53
N CYS A 62 3.06 -1.24 12.70
CA CYS A 62 3.38 -2.53 13.30
C CYS A 62 2.33 -2.92 14.35
N TYR A 63 2.38 -4.18 14.82
CA TYR A 63 1.47 -4.67 15.85
C TYR A 63 1.69 -3.96 17.21
N SER A 64 2.92 -3.64 17.60
CA SER A 64 3.18 -2.91 18.85
C SER A 64 2.57 -1.50 18.83
N CYS A 65 2.61 -0.82 17.68
CA CYS A 65 1.90 0.45 17.51
C CYS A 65 0.39 0.30 17.62
N HIS A 66 -0.16 -0.83 17.16
CA HIS A 66 -1.59 -1.09 17.32
C HIS A 66 -1.94 -1.29 18.80
N ASP A 67 -1.22 -2.17 19.49
CA ASP A 67 -1.52 -2.56 20.88
C ASP A 67 -1.35 -1.40 21.88
N GLU A 68 -0.53 -0.40 21.54
CA GLU A 68 -0.40 0.83 22.33
C GLU A 68 -1.50 1.85 22.03
N LEU A 69 -2.06 1.86 20.82
CA LEU A 69 -3.03 2.88 20.36
C LEU A 69 -4.49 2.44 20.49
N GLU A 70 -4.76 1.15 20.65
CA GLU A 70 -6.11 0.58 20.70
C GLU A 70 -6.34 -0.20 22.01
N ASP A 71 -7.59 -0.44 22.36
CA ASP A 71 -8.00 -1.14 23.59
C ASP A 71 -8.04 -2.68 23.44
N HIS A 72 -7.45 -3.19 22.36
CA HIS A 72 -7.37 -4.60 22.06
C HIS A 72 -6.05 -4.94 21.38
N SER A 73 -5.64 -6.20 21.48
CA SER A 73 -4.46 -6.69 20.75
C SER A 73 -4.72 -6.78 19.25
N PHE A 74 -3.65 -6.72 18.47
CA PHE A 74 -3.68 -6.87 17.02
C PHE A 74 -4.31 -8.20 16.64
N VAL A 75 -5.28 -8.17 15.72
CA VAL A 75 -5.97 -9.37 15.24
C VAL A 75 -5.55 -9.64 13.81
N ALA A 76 -4.94 -10.81 13.61
CA ALA A 76 -4.49 -11.29 12.31
C ALA A 76 -5.64 -11.34 11.29
N THR A 77 -5.31 -11.03 10.03
CA THR A 77 -6.26 -11.18 8.92
C THR A 77 -6.39 -12.63 8.49
N THR A 78 -7.54 -12.99 7.93
CA THR A 78 -7.76 -14.31 7.35
C THR A 78 -7.27 -14.34 5.90
N PRO A 79 -7.04 -15.53 5.31
CA PRO A 79 -6.60 -15.69 3.92
C PRO A 79 -7.56 -15.09 2.89
N GLU A 80 -8.82 -14.87 3.24
CA GLU A 80 -9.83 -14.23 2.39
C GLU A 80 -9.69 -12.69 2.34
N GLU A 81 -8.85 -12.10 3.21
CA GLU A 81 -8.59 -10.67 3.17
C GLU A 81 -7.87 -10.30 1.87
N ALA A 82 -8.54 -9.49 1.05
CA ALA A 82 -8.01 -9.09 -0.25
C ALA A 82 -6.73 -8.24 -0.11
N TYR A 83 -6.67 -7.36 0.89
CA TYR A 83 -5.59 -6.37 1.01
C TYR A 83 -5.07 -6.24 2.45
N PRO A 84 -4.44 -7.27 3.00
CA PRO A 84 -4.00 -7.25 4.40
C PRO A 84 -2.77 -6.36 4.62
N VAL A 85 -2.10 -5.93 3.55
CA VAL A 85 -0.88 -5.10 3.60
C VAL A 85 -1.05 -3.83 2.77
N LEU A 86 -0.43 -2.74 3.22
CA LEU A 86 -0.29 -1.48 2.51
C LEU A 86 1.20 -1.14 2.42
N CYS A 87 1.69 -0.77 1.24
CA CYS A 87 3.03 -0.23 1.08
C CYS A 87 3.04 1.24 1.51
N GLY A 88 3.73 1.58 2.60
CA GLY A 88 3.86 2.94 3.09
C GLY A 88 4.70 3.86 2.19
N ASN A 89 5.56 3.32 1.31
CA ASN A 89 6.33 4.12 0.37
C ASN A 89 5.47 4.67 -0.79
N CYS A 90 4.52 3.88 -1.32
CA CYS A 90 3.71 4.28 -2.49
C CYS A 90 2.19 4.31 -2.24
N GLY A 91 1.74 3.95 -1.03
CA GLY A 91 0.33 3.93 -0.62
C GLY A 91 -0.53 2.86 -1.30
N ARG A 92 0.06 1.86 -1.97
CA ARG A 92 -0.70 0.80 -2.65
C ARG A 92 -1.07 -0.31 -1.67
N LYS A 93 -2.33 -0.72 -1.70
CA LYS A 93 -2.82 -1.95 -1.07
C LYS A 93 -2.23 -3.15 -1.80
N LEU A 94 -1.81 -4.15 -1.05
CA LEU A 94 -1.17 -5.36 -1.55
C LEU A 94 -1.95 -6.57 -1.06
N THR A 95 -2.12 -7.53 -1.96
CA THR A 95 -2.50 -8.89 -1.59
C THR A 95 -1.39 -9.54 -0.76
N LEU A 96 -1.73 -10.57 0.02
CA LEU A 96 -0.72 -11.35 0.74
C LEU A 96 0.33 -11.95 -0.20
N GLN A 97 -0.08 -12.40 -1.39
CA GLN A 97 0.81 -12.97 -2.40
C GLN A 97 1.81 -11.95 -2.96
N GLU A 98 1.38 -10.71 -3.18
CA GLU A 98 2.27 -9.63 -3.61
C GLU A 98 3.27 -9.27 -2.50
N TYR A 99 2.81 -9.16 -1.25
CA TYR A 99 3.68 -8.89 -0.11
C TYR A 99 4.73 -10.00 0.07
N LYS A 100 4.35 -11.27 -0.07
CA LYS A 100 5.26 -12.43 0.07
C LYS A 100 6.38 -12.49 -0.99
N LYS A 101 6.31 -11.69 -2.07
CA LYS A 101 7.44 -11.52 -3.01
C LYS A 101 8.63 -10.76 -2.41
N GLY A 102 8.45 -10.12 -1.25
CA GLY A 102 9.53 -9.40 -0.53
C GLY A 102 9.80 -7.99 -1.04
N SER A 103 9.11 -7.53 -2.07
CA SER A 103 9.15 -6.12 -2.53
C SER A 103 7.81 -5.70 -3.11
N CYS A 104 7.54 -4.39 -3.06
CA CYS A 104 6.32 -3.83 -3.63
C CYS A 104 6.34 -3.97 -5.16
N PRO A 105 5.32 -4.60 -5.80
CA PRO A 105 5.31 -4.76 -7.26
C PRO A 105 5.10 -3.44 -8.01
N TYR A 106 4.67 -2.38 -7.32
CA TYR A 106 4.35 -1.08 -7.91
C TYR A 106 5.48 -0.05 -7.83
N CYS A 107 6.29 -0.09 -6.75
CA CYS A 107 7.37 0.87 -6.54
C CYS A 107 8.74 0.21 -6.28
N HIS A 108 8.80 -1.12 -6.31
CA HIS A 108 10.00 -1.95 -6.14
C HIS A 108 10.77 -1.77 -4.82
N ALA A 109 10.18 -1.08 -3.85
CA ALA A 109 10.76 -0.94 -2.52
C ALA A 109 10.73 -2.30 -1.79
N GLY A 110 11.84 -2.68 -1.16
CA GLY A 110 11.96 -3.92 -0.41
C GLY A 110 11.20 -3.87 0.92
N PHE A 111 10.69 -5.03 1.34
CA PHE A 111 10.11 -5.22 2.66
C PHE A 111 11.11 -5.90 3.60
N ASN A 112 10.98 -5.64 4.90
CA ASN A 112 11.87 -6.23 5.88
C ASN A 112 11.63 -7.75 5.97
N PRO A 113 12.61 -8.61 5.60
CA PRO A 113 12.43 -10.06 5.63
C PRO A 113 12.24 -10.59 7.05
N LYS A 114 12.69 -9.85 8.07
CA LYS A 114 12.50 -10.21 9.48
C LYS A 114 11.04 -10.14 9.92
N CYS A 115 10.14 -9.51 9.15
CA CYS A 115 8.71 -9.53 9.43
C CYS A 115 8.11 -10.94 9.41
N SER A 116 8.75 -11.90 8.73
CA SER A 116 8.36 -13.32 8.77
C SER A 116 8.39 -13.92 10.18
N LEU A 117 9.21 -13.38 11.10
CA LEU A 117 9.22 -13.80 12.50
C LEU A 117 7.90 -13.51 13.23
N HIS A 118 7.08 -12.62 12.66
CA HIS A 118 5.78 -12.21 13.20
C HIS A 118 4.61 -12.69 12.35
N GLU A 119 4.81 -13.65 11.42
CA GLU A 119 3.78 -14.08 10.47
C GLU A 119 2.48 -14.50 11.18
N ASN A 120 2.59 -15.24 12.29
CA ASN A 120 1.46 -15.70 13.09
C ASN A 120 0.70 -14.58 13.82
N ILE A 121 1.29 -13.40 13.97
CA ILE A 121 0.62 -12.21 14.53
C ILE A 121 -0.17 -11.50 13.42
N TYR A 122 0.36 -11.52 12.19
CA TYR A 122 -0.15 -10.71 11.08
C TYR A 122 -1.24 -11.43 10.28
N PHE A 123 -1.06 -12.75 10.10
CA PHE A 123 -1.90 -13.57 9.24
C PHE A 123 -2.28 -14.86 9.96
N CYS A 124 -3.57 -15.17 9.99
CA CYS A 124 -4.08 -16.42 10.53
C CYS A 124 -3.82 -17.55 9.53
N CYS A 125 -3.41 -18.72 10.01
CA CYS A 125 -3.40 -19.92 9.18
C CYS A 125 -4.85 -20.31 8.84
N THR A 126 -5.09 -20.73 7.59
CA THR A 126 -6.25 -21.55 7.26
C THR A 126 -6.28 -22.73 8.24
N MET A 127 -7.39 -22.91 8.97
CA MET A 127 -7.71 -24.22 9.55
C MET A 127 -8.19 -25.16 8.44
#